data_AF-A0A9D9CL12-F1
#
_entry.id   AF-A0A9D9CL12-F1
#
_cell.length_a   1.000
_cell.length_b   1.000
_cell.length_c   1.000
_cell.angle_alpha   90.00
_cell.angle_beta   90.00
_cell.angle_gamma   90.00
#
_symmetry.space_group_name_H-M   'P 1'
#
loop_
_entity.id
_entity.type
_entity.pdbx_description
1 polymer ?
#
loop_
_entity_poly.entity_id
_entity_poly.type
_entity_poly.pdbx_seq_one_letter_code
_entity_poly.pdbx_strand_id
1 'polypeptide(L)'
;MGLLDNYSGIGMCPRPKWQHQGVIAQFFKCALPEIYKQDLILLSEATVTDDWDDLAPDLVVFSPDMEPLCIIEITTHAQCNAIIRKCYELIERFPEAEYFVYDYERQILYQYDVENDEWLSSSEYIPVSKYLNKAMMEYL
;
A
#
# COMPACT_ATOMS: atom_id res chain seq x y z
N MET A 1 10.90 -7.14 -28.55
CA MET A 1 9.88 -6.09 -28.70
C MET A 1 8.63 -6.76 -29.25
N GLY A 2 7.78 -7.29 -28.37
CA GLY A 2 6.66 -8.13 -28.77
C GLY A 2 5.38 -7.64 -28.13
N LEU A 3 4.45 -7.16 -28.95
CA LEU A 3 3.03 -7.57 -29.06
C LEU A 3 2.22 -7.95 -27.79
N LEU A 4 2.64 -7.53 -26.59
CA LEU A 4 1.96 -7.82 -25.32
C LEU A 4 1.61 -6.56 -24.53
N ASP A 5 1.76 -5.36 -25.09
CA ASP A 5 1.54 -4.10 -24.35
C ASP A 5 0.16 -3.44 -24.62
N ASN A 6 -0.72 -4.07 -25.41
CA ASN A 6 -2.05 -3.53 -25.72
C ASN A 6 -3.17 -4.39 -25.11
N TYR A 7 -3.64 -3.99 -23.93
CA TYR A 7 -4.77 -4.61 -23.21
C TYR A 7 -5.94 -3.63 -23.00
N SER A 8 -6.36 -2.94 -24.05
CA SER A 8 -7.46 -1.97 -23.97
C SER A 8 -8.87 -2.57 -23.99
N GLY A 9 -9.07 -3.84 -23.58
CA GLY A 9 -10.37 -4.51 -23.84
C GLY A 9 -10.81 -5.63 -22.90
N ILE A 10 -10.07 -5.97 -21.86
CA ILE A 10 -10.48 -7.00 -20.89
C ILE A 10 -10.11 -6.41 -19.52
N GLY A 11 -11.07 -6.28 -18.60
CA GLY A 11 -10.89 -5.67 -17.27
C GLY A 11 -9.95 -6.44 -16.33
N MET A 12 -8.86 -6.99 -16.85
CA MET A 12 -7.76 -7.55 -16.09
C MET A 12 -6.85 -6.40 -15.67
N CYS A 13 -6.59 -6.27 -14.36
CA CYS A 13 -5.54 -5.39 -13.87
C CYS A 13 -4.24 -5.75 -14.63
N PRO A 14 -3.58 -4.78 -15.30
CA PRO A 14 -2.33 -5.07 -15.96
C PRO A 14 -1.34 -5.62 -14.93
N ARG A 15 -0.61 -6.68 -15.31
CA ARG A 15 0.42 -7.27 -14.44
C ARG A 15 1.30 -6.15 -13.87
N PRO A 16 1.52 -6.11 -12.55
CA PRO A 16 2.38 -5.11 -11.94
C PRO A 16 3.72 -5.02 -12.67
N LYS A 17 4.10 -3.82 -13.11
CA LYS A 17 5.37 -3.59 -13.80
C LYS A 17 6.51 -4.00 -12.86
N TRP A 18 7.65 -4.42 -13.43
CA TRP A 18 8.82 -4.86 -12.65
C TRP A 18 9.25 -3.87 -11.55
N GLN A 19 9.05 -2.56 -11.79
CA GLN A 19 9.28 -1.51 -10.79
C GLN A 19 8.35 -1.62 -9.58
N HIS A 20 7.04 -1.77 -9.79
CA HIS A 20 6.05 -1.92 -8.72
C HIS A 20 6.40 -3.11 -7.82
N GLN A 21 6.67 -4.28 -8.42
CA GLN A 21 7.06 -5.48 -7.66
C GLN A 21 8.44 -5.32 -7.00
N GLY A 22 9.32 -4.51 -7.59
CA GLY A 22 10.58 -4.10 -6.99
C GLY A 22 10.38 -3.30 -5.70
N VAL A 23 9.41 -2.38 -5.65
CA VAL A 23 9.06 -1.64 -4.43
C VAL A 23 8.50 -2.58 -3.37
N ILE A 24 7.56 -3.46 -3.72
CA ILE A 24 7.02 -4.48 -2.78
C ILE A 24 8.17 -5.30 -2.17
N ALA A 25 9.04 -5.84 -3.01
CA ALA A 25 10.16 -6.66 -2.57
C ALA A 25 11.15 -5.88 -1.68
N GLN A 26 11.41 -4.62 -2.00
CA GLN A 26 12.25 -3.73 -1.20
C GLN A 26 11.62 -3.49 0.18
N PHE A 27 10.31 -3.22 0.23
CA PHE A 27 9.57 -3.04 1.48
C PHE A 27 9.67 -4.30 2.36
N PHE A 28 9.38 -5.48 1.82
CA PHE A 28 9.53 -6.74 2.58
C PHE A 28 10.94 -6.90 3.13
N LYS A 29 11.96 -6.71 2.30
CA LYS A 29 13.35 -6.91 2.69
C LYS A 29 13.74 -6.02 3.88
N CYS A 30 13.22 -4.80 3.92
CA CYS A 30 13.58 -3.80 4.93
C CYS A 30 12.66 -3.84 6.16
N ALA A 31 11.35 -3.98 5.99
CA ALA A 31 10.34 -3.86 7.04
C ALA A 31 10.10 -5.19 7.79
N LEU A 32 10.16 -6.33 7.10
CA LEU A 32 9.78 -7.64 7.68
C LEU A 32 10.50 -7.96 9.01
N PRO A 33 11.83 -7.72 9.18
CA PRO A 33 12.50 -7.99 10.45
C PRO A 33 12.00 -7.13 11.63
N GLU A 34 11.39 -5.98 11.36
CA GLU A 34 10.87 -5.07 12.40
C GLU A 34 9.42 -5.39 12.75
N ILE A 35 8.62 -5.70 11.73
CA ILE A 35 7.24 -6.19 11.89
C ILE A 35 7.23 -7.48 12.72
N TYR A 36 8.09 -8.44 12.39
CA TYR A 36 8.15 -9.73 13.11
C TYR A 36 8.64 -9.63 14.55
N LYS A 37 9.39 -8.59 14.92
CA LYS A 37 9.78 -8.35 16.32
C LYS A 37 8.60 -7.92 17.21
N GLN A 38 7.52 -7.49 16.58
CA GLN A 38 6.29 -7.04 17.24
C GLN A 38 5.19 -8.10 17.16
N ASP A 39 5.52 -9.33 16.74
CA ASP A 39 4.58 -10.44 16.49
C ASP A 39 3.48 -10.08 15.46
N LEU A 40 3.76 -9.15 14.55
CA LEU A 40 2.85 -8.75 13.47
C LEU A 40 3.10 -9.55 12.20
N ILE A 41 2.12 -9.58 11.31
CA ILE A 41 2.17 -10.33 10.05
C ILE A 41 2.21 -9.32 8.88
N LEU A 42 3.13 -9.48 7.94
CA LEU A 42 3.17 -8.69 6.70
C LEU A 42 2.85 -9.59 5.51
N LEU A 43 1.80 -9.25 4.77
CA LEU A 43 1.39 -9.94 3.54
C LEU A 43 1.36 -8.98 2.36
N SER A 44 1.50 -9.51 1.15
CA SER A 44 1.29 -8.78 -0.10
C SER A 44 0.19 -9.39 -0.93
N GLU A 45 -0.49 -8.56 -1.71
CA GLU A 45 -1.60 -8.96 -2.57
C GLU A 45 -2.64 -9.80 -1.80
N ALA A 46 -2.87 -9.44 -0.53
CA ALA A 46 -3.76 -10.16 0.38
C ALA A 46 -5.08 -9.43 0.50
N THR A 47 -6.19 -10.18 0.49
CA THR A 47 -7.50 -9.62 0.81
C THR A 47 -7.52 -9.20 2.28
N VAL A 48 -8.23 -8.11 2.57
CA VAL A 48 -8.43 -7.62 3.94
C VAL A 48 -9.59 -8.33 4.67
N THR A 49 -10.25 -9.28 3.99
CA THR A 49 -11.27 -10.18 4.54
C THR A 49 -11.12 -11.60 4.01
N ASP A 50 -11.98 -12.50 4.50
CA ASP A 50 -12.08 -13.90 4.03
C ASP A 50 -12.70 -14.05 2.63
N ASP A 51 -13.19 -12.95 2.02
CA ASP A 51 -13.73 -12.96 0.67
C ASP A 51 -12.61 -12.77 -0.36
N TRP A 52 -12.43 -13.76 -1.22
CA TRP A 52 -11.40 -13.80 -2.26
C TRP A 52 -11.62 -12.79 -3.38
N ASP A 53 -12.84 -12.29 -3.53
CA ASP A 53 -13.21 -11.28 -4.54
C ASP A 53 -13.14 -9.85 -3.99
N ASP A 54 -12.70 -9.68 -2.73
CA ASP A 54 -12.61 -8.40 -2.06
C ASP A 54 -11.39 -7.57 -2.49
N LEU A 55 -11.31 -6.33 -2.01
CA LEU A 55 -10.16 -5.46 -2.18
C LEU A 55 -8.90 -6.15 -1.62
N ALA A 56 -7.92 -6.35 -2.50
CA ALA A 56 -6.58 -6.77 -2.16
C ALA A 56 -5.64 -5.57 -2.32
N PRO A 57 -5.17 -4.96 -1.20
CA PRO A 57 -4.10 -3.99 -1.25
C PRO A 57 -2.76 -4.65 -1.58
N ASP A 58 -1.82 -3.87 -2.08
CA ASP A 58 -0.49 -4.39 -2.44
C ASP A 58 0.28 -4.93 -1.23
N LEU A 59 0.17 -4.27 -0.07
CA LEU A 59 0.84 -4.63 1.18
C LEU A 59 -0.08 -4.37 2.37
N VAL A 60 -0.16 -5.33 3.29
CA VAL A 60 -0.94 -5.20 4.54
C VAL A 60 -0.15 -5.75 5.72
N VAL A 61 -0.07 -4.95 6.79
CA VAL A 61 0.37 -5.41 8.10
C VAL A 61 -0.88 -5.79 8.91
N PHE A 62 -0.90 -7.00 9.46
CA PHE A 62 -1.97 -7.51 10.30
C PHE A 62 -1.50 -7.72 11.74
N SER A 63 -2.45 -7.65 12.67
CA SER A 63 -2.31 -8.19 14.02
C SER A 63 -2.23 -9.73 13.99
N PRO A 64 -1.84 -10.39 15.10
CA PRO A 64 -1.93 -11.85 15.24
C PRO A 64 -3.34 -12.40 14.99
N ASP A 65 -4.37 -11.59 15.26
CA ASP A 65 -5.78 -11.93 15.10
C ASP A 65 -6.33 -11.60 13.70
N MET A 66 -5.45 -11.28 12.74
CA MET A 66 -5.79 -10.95 11.34
C MET A 66 -6.60 -9.66 11.16
N GLU A 67 -6.50 -8.71 12.10
CA GLU A 67 -7.03 -7.35 11.90
C GLU A 67 -6.03 -6.49 11.10
N PRO A 68 -6.45 -5.79 10.03
CA PRO A 68 -5.55 -4.94 9.25
C PRO A 68 -5.15 -3.71 10.07
N LEU A 69 -3.84 -3.52 10.21
CA LEU A 69 -3.24 -2.47 11.04
C LEU A 69 -2.62 -1.34 10.20
N CYS A 70 -2.07 -1.70 9.04
CA CYS A 70 -1.46 -0.75 8.10
C CYS A 70 -1.63 -1.29 6.68
N ILE A 71 -2.14 -0.44 5.79
CA ILE A 71 -2.42 -0.75 4.40
C ILE A 71 -1.59 0.18 3.52
N ILE A 72 -0.85 -0.40 2.58
CA ILE A 72 0.04 0.33 1.68
C ILE A 72 -0.29 -0.08 0.25
N GLU A 73 -0.62 0.90 -0.58
CA GLU A 73 -0.83 0.72 -2.02
C GLU A 73 0.35 1.35 -2.79
N ILE A 74 0.84 0.66 -3.81
CA ILE A 74 1.95 1.08 -4.66
C ILE A 74 1.40 1.37 -6.05
N THR A 75 1.62 2.58 -6.54
CA THR A 75 0.91 3.04 -7.73
C THR A 75 1.77 3.89 -8.65
N THR A 76 1.30 4.05 -9.88
CA THR A 76 1.85 5.02 -10.82
C THR A 76 1.22 6.38 -10.58
N HIS A 77 1.87 7.44 -11.04
CA HIS A 77 1.29 8.77 -10.94
C HIS A 77 -0.09 8.85 -11.61
N ALA A 78 -0.23 8.20 -12.77
CA ALA A 78 -1.47 8.18 -13.54
C ALA A 78 -2.65 7.51 -12.80
N GLN A 79 -2.37 6.59 -11.86
CA GLN A 79 -3.38 5.82 -11.13
C GLN A 79 -3.59 6.31 -9.69
N CYS A 80 -2.73 7.19 -9.18
CA CYS A 80 -2.72 7.64 -7.78
C CYS A 80 -4.11 8.10 -7.28
N ASN A 81 -4.79 8.97 -8.04
CA ASN A 81 -6.12 9.45 -7.65
C ASN A 81 -7.19 8.35 -7.62
N ALA A 82 -7.08 7.33 -8.48
CA ALA A 82 -8.01 6.20 -8.48
C ALA A 82 -7.75 5.27 -7.29
N ILE A 83 -6.48 5.05 -6.95
CA ILE A 83 -6.09 4.27 -5.77
C ILE A 83 -6.50 4.98 -4.48
N ILE A 84 -6.29 6.28 -4.36
CA ILE A 84 -6.77 7.07 -3.21
C ILE A 84 -8.29 6.94 -3.04
N ARG A 85 -9.05 6.96 -4.15
CA ARG A 85 -10.51 6.73 -4.10
C ARG A 85 -10.88 5.33 -3.61
N LYS A 86 -10.16 4.29 -4.06
CA LYS A 86 -10.31 2.92 -3.55
C LYS A 86 -9.99 2.85 -2.05
N CYS A 87 -8.98 3.58 -1.58
CA CYS A 87 -8.59 3.59 -0.19
C CYS A 87 -9.68 4.15 0.74
N TYR A 88 -10.52 5.10 0.28
CA TYR A 88 -11.64 5.56 1.11
C TYR A 88 -12.61 4.43 1.48
N GLU A 89 -12.86 3.48 0.58
CA GLU A 89 -13.69 2.30 0.92
C GLU A 89 -13.01 1.45 2.01
N LEU A 90 -11.69 1.29 1.94
CA LEU A 90 -10.94 0.59 2.98
C LEU A 90 -10.94 1.36 4.30
N ILE A 91 -10.84 2.68 4.28
CA ILE A 91 -10.88 3.57 5.45
C ILE A 91 -12.23 3.46 6.17
N GLU A 92 -13.33 3.46 5.43
CA GLU A 92 -14.67 3.29 6.01
C GLU A 92 -14.82 1.93 6.72
N ARG A 93 -14.16 0.89 6.21
CA ARG A 93 -14.24 -0.47 6.72
C ARG A 93 -13.28 -0.74 7.89
N PHE A 94 -12.10 -0.12 7.88
CA PHE A 94 -11.04 -0.34 8.86
C PHE A 94 -10.46 1.00 9.37
N PRO A 95 -11.26 1.85 10.01
CA PRO A 95 -10.89 3.25 10.32
C PRO A 95 -9.69 3.38 11.28
N GLU A 96 -9.29 2.31 11.96
CA GLU A 96 -8.15 2.31 12.88
C GLU A 96 -6.80 1.95 12.21
N ALA A 97 -6.83 1.50 10.95
CA ALA A 97 -5.63 1.17 10.19
C ALA A 97 -4.91 2.45 9.71
N GLU A 98 -3.59 2.36 9.55
CA GLU A 98 -2.81 3.39 8.87
C GLU A 98 -2.88 3.17 7.35
N TYR A 99 -3.02 4.24 6.57
CA TYR A 99 -3.14 4.16 5.10
C TYR A 99 -2.04 4.94 4.41
N PHE A 100 -1.39 4.27 3.45
CA PHE A 100 -0.31 4.82 2.66
C PHE A 100 -0.53 4.54 1.18
N VAL A 101 -0.28 5.53 0.33
CA VAL A 101 -0.26 5.38 -1.13
C VAL A 101 1.06 5.90 -1.65
N TYR A 102 1.85 5.05 -2.29
CA TYR A 102 3.16 5.40 -2.81
C TYR A 102 3.15 5.53 -4.34
N ASP A 103 3.32 6.75 -4.84
CA ASP A 103 3.57 7.04 -6.25
C ASP A 103 5.06 6.80 -6.55
N TYR A 104 5.39 5.61 -7.03
CA TYR A 104 6.79 5.21 -7.25
C TYR A 104 7.43 5.90 -8.46
N GLU A 105 6.64 6.50 -9.37
CA GLU A 105 7.18 7.26 -10.51
C GLU A 105 7.69 8.63 -10.06
N ARG A 106 7.01 9.24 -9.08
CA ARG A 106 7.39 10.53 -8.50
C ARG A 106 8.16 10.43 -7.18
N GLN A 107 8.23 9.24 -6.60
CA GLN A 107 8.77 9.00 -5.26
C GLN A 107 8.08 9.86 -4.19
N ILE A 108 6.74 9.94 -4.28
CA ILE A 108 5.91 10.67 -3.32
C ILE A 108 5.05 9.66 -2.57
N LEU A 109 5.08 9.71 -1.24
CA LEU A 109 4.22 8.94 -0.37
C LEU A 109 3.12 9.82 0.18
N TYR A 110 1.89 9.37 0.06
CA TYR A 110 0.73 9.99 0.69
C TYR A 110 0.35 9.16 1.90
N GLN A 111 0.06 9.80 3.02
CA GLN A 111 -0.54 9.16 4.20
C GLN A 111 -1.84 9.86 4.54
N TYR A 112 -2.84 9.06 4.89
CA TYR A 112 -4.14 9.56 5.31
C TYR A 112 -4.07 10.06 6.75
N ASP A 113 -4.46 11.31 6.95
CA ASP A 113 -4.64 11.92 8.25
C ASP A 113 -6.10 11.76 8.68
N VAL A 114 -6.32 10.85 9.63
CA VAL A 114 -7.65 10.52 10.16
C VAL A 114 -8.25 11.70 10.95
N GLU A 115 -7.44 12.57 11.55
CA GLU A 115 -7.94 13.67 12.37
C GLU A 115 -8.57 14.77 11.50
N ASN A 116 -7.99 15.00 10.32
CA ASN A 116 -8.39 16.07 9.40
C ASN A 116 -9.14 15.56 8.16
N ASP A 117 -9.31 14.24 8.01
CA ASP A 117 -9.93 13.59 6.85
C ASP A 117 -9.30 14.03 5.52
N GLU A 118 -7.97 13.98 5.46
CA GLU A 118 -7.22 14.41 4.28
C GLU A 118 -5.99 13.54 3.98
N TRP A 119 -5.50 13.62 2.74
CA TRP A 119 -4.27 12.95 2.33
C TRP A 119 -3.11 13.94 2.32
N LEU A 120 -2.12 13.69 3.17
CA LEU A 120 -0.92 14.51 3.27
C LEU A 120 0.21 13.91 2.45
N SER A 121 0.97 14.75 1.75
CA SER A 121 2.10 14.35 0.90
C SER A 121 3.44 14.40 1.64
N SER A 122 4.32 13.43 1.38
CA SER A 122 5.71 13.40 1.86
C SER A 122 6.57 14.56 1.35
N SER A 123 6.04 15.40 0.45
CA SER A 123 6.67 16.66 0.05
C SER A 123 6.56 17.74 1.13
N GLU A 124 5.63 17.59 2.07
CA GLU A 124 5.27 18.59 3.08
C GLU A 124 5.67 18.17 4.51
N TYR A 125 5.82 16.85 4.74
CA TYR A 125 6.23 16.28 6.04
C TYR A 125 6.88 14.91 5.84
N ILE A 126 7.28 14.27 6.95
CA ILE A 126 7.91 12.93 6.95
C ILE A 126 6.88 11.91 7.42
N PRO A 127 6.32 11.07 6.53
CA PRO A 127 5.36 10.04 6.94
C PRO A 127 6.02 8.95 7.76
N VAL A 128 5.39 8.59 8.87
CA VAL A 128 5.84 7.54 9.79
C VAL A 128 4.68 6.59 10.06
N SER A 129 5.00 5.30 10.20
CA SER A 129 4.07 4.29 10.70
C SER A 129 4.43 3.97 12.13
N LYS A 130 3.44 3.79 13.02
CA LYS A 130 3.68 3.37 14.41
C LYS A 130 4.26 1.95 14.52
N TYR A 131 4.25 1.18 13.43
CA TYR A 131 4.76 -0.19 13.36
C TYR A 131 6.19 -0.28 12.82
N LEU A 132 6.79 0.83 12.40
CA LEU A 132 8.16 0.89 11.86
C LEU A 132 9.02 1.86 12.67
N ASN A 133 10.34 1.63 12.69
CA ASN A 133 11.26 2.44 13.50
C ASN A 133 11.86 3.66 12.78
N LYS A 134 11.60 3.79 11.47
CA LYS A 134 12.10 4.87 10.59
C LYS A 134 10.97 5.50 9.81
N ALA A 135 11.30 6.56 9.07
CA ALA A 135 10.38 7.13 8.09
C ALA A 135 9.98 6.08 7.05
N MET A 136 8.71 6.07 6.64
CA MET A 136 8.17 5.10 5.68
C MET A 136 8.95 5.07 4.37
N MET A 137 9.43 6.23 3.92
CA MET A 137 10.24 6.38 2.71
C MET A 137 11.58 5.64 2.76
N GLU A 138 12.10 5.26 3.94
CA GLU A 138 13.33 4.47 4.05
C GLU A 138 13.11 2.98 3.73
N TYR A 139 11.86 2.54 3.65
CA TYR A 139 11.47 1.16 3.33
C TYR A 139 11.00 0.99 1.87
N LEU A 140 10.71 2.09 1.16
CA LEU A 140 10.08 2.12 -0.18
C LEU A 140 11.06 2.50 -1.31
#